data_AF-A0A1S3FK53-F1
#
_entry.id   AF-A0A1S3FK53-F1
#
_cell.length_a   1.000
_cell.length_b   1.000
_cell.length_c   1.000
_cell.angle_alpha   90.00
_cell.angle_beta   90.00
_cell.angle_gamma   90.00
#
_symmetry.space_group_name_H-M   'P 1'
#
loop_
_entity.id
_entity.type
_entity.pdbx_description
1 polymer ?
#
loop_
_entity_poly.entity_id
_entity_poly.type
_entity_poly.pdbx_seq_one_letter_code
_entity_poly.pdbx_strand_id
1 'polypeptide(L)'
;MPIEEFQDCECYGHSNRCSYIDFLNVVTCVSCKHNTRGQHCQHCRLGYYRNGSAELDDENVCIECNCNQIGSVHDRCNETGFCECREGAAGPKCDDCLPTHYWRQGCYRE
;
A
#
# COMPACT_ATOMS: atom_id res chain seq x y z
N MET A 1 36.85 -14.29 1.95
CA MET A 1 35.61 -14.71 2.62
C MET A 1 34.89 -15.65 1.67
N PRO A 2 34.51 -16.87 2.09
CA PRO A 2 33.97 -17.86 1.16
C PRO A 2 32.51 -17.54 0.80
N ILE A 3 32.17 -17.90 -0.43
CA ILE A 3 31.01 -17.46 -1.23
C ILE A 3 29.85 -18.45 -1.03
N GLU A 4 29.62 -18.92 0.20
CA GLU A 4 28.76 -20.10 0.46
C GLU A 4 27.63 -19.90 1.48
N GLU A 5 27.18 -18.67 1.73
CA GLU A 5 25.87 -18.42 2.36
C GLU A 5 25.20 -17.25 1.66
N PHE A 6 24.73 -17.46 0.42
CA PHE A 6 23.66 -16.60 -0.08
C PHE A 6 22.43 -16.89 0.77
N GLN A 7 22.26 -16.04 1.79
CA GLN A 7 21.09 -16.00 2.66
C GLN A 7 19.84 -16.11 1.79
N ASP A 8 19.05 -17.15 2.05
CA ASP A 8 17.87 -17.48 1.26
C ASP A 8 17.04 -16.21 0.99
N CYS A 9 16.56 -16.08 -0.25
CA CYS A 9 15.70 -14.99 -0.67
C CYS A 9 14.34 -15.05 0.04
N GLU A 10 14.29 -14.58 1.28
CA GLU A 10 13.07 -14.53 2.08
C GLU A 10 12.23 -13.31 1.65
N CYS A 11 11.33 -13.52 0.69
CA CYS A 11 10.46 -12.47 0.15
C CYS A 11 8.98 -12.67 0.50
N TYR A 12 8.68 -13.39 1.59
CA TYR A 12 7.32 -13.78 2.00
C TYR A 12 6.48 -14.34 0.83
N GLY A 13 7.08 -15.15 -0.06
CA GLY A 13 6.38 -15.70 -1.23
C GLY A 13 5.98 -14.68 -2.30
N HIS A 14 6.32 -13.40 -2.15
CA HIS A 14 5.94 -12.32 -3.06
C HIS A 14 7.01 -12.00 -4.11
N SER A 15 8.20 -12.56 -3.99
CA SER A 15 9.18 -12.56 -5.06
C SER A 15 10.04 -13.83 -5.00
N ASN A 16 10.53 -14.25 -6.16
CA ASN A 16 11.53 -15.31 -6.28
C ASN A 16 12.89 -14.76 -6.73
N ARG A 17 13.08 -13.44 -6.66
CA ARG A 17 14.28 -12.75 -7.12
C ARG A 17 14.74 -11.75 -6.08
N CYS A 18 16.03 -11.73 -5.80
CA CYS A 18 16.66 -10.69 -5.00
C CYS A 18 17.85 -10.08 -5.72
N SER A 19 18.23 -8.90 -5.28
CA SER A 19 19.49 -8.24 -5.59
C SER A 19 20.28 -8.10 -4.30
N TYR A 20 21.56 -8.43 -4.37
CA TYR A 20 22.50 -8.09 -3.31
C TYR A 20 23.06 -6.70 -3.57
N ILE A 21 23.10 -5.88 -2.52
CA ILE A 21 23.56 -4.50 -2.56
C ILE A 21 24.85 -4.43 -1.72
N ASP A 22 25.99 -4.58 -2.38
CA ASP A 22 27.33 -4.75 -1.76
C ASP A 22 27.65 -3.70 -0.70
N PHE A 23 27.38 -2.42 -0.99
CA PHE A 23 27.76 -1.30 -0.12
C PHE A 23 26.94 -1.22 1.18
N LEU A 24 25.78 -1.88 1.25
CA LEU A 24 24.97 -1.99 2.46
C LEU A 24 25.01 -3.39 3.07
N ASN A 25 25.70 -4.35 2.42
CA ASN A 25 25.69 -5.76 2.78
C ASN A 25 24.26 -6.31 3.02
N VAL A 26 23.35 -6.00 2.08
CA VAL A 26 21.92 -6.31 2.22
C VAL A 26 21.39 -7.03 0.99
N VAL A 27 20.53 -8.02 1.20
CA VAL A 27 19.76 -8.69 0.14
C VAL A 27 18.37 -8.05 0.11
N THR A 28 17.96 -7.52 -1.04
CA THR A 28 16.62 -6.97 -1.25
C THR A 28 15.88 -7.77 -2.30
N CYS A 29 14.65 -8.14 -2.01
CA CYS A 29 13.71 -8.68 -2.99
C CYS A 29 13.46 -7.65 -4.09
N VAL A 30 13.43 -8.11 -5.33
CA VAL A 30 13.13 -7.28 -6.50
C VAL A 30 11.82 -7.72 -7.12
N SER A 31 11.10 -6.79 -7.75
CA SER A 31 9.82 -7.06 -8.41
C SER A 31 8.78 -7.74 -7.52
N CYS A 32 8.64 -7.29 -6.26
CA CYS A 32 7.61 -7.76 -5.33
C CYS A 32 6.21 -7.76 -5.96
N LYS A 33 5.52 -8.90 -5.89
CA LYS A 33 4.14 -9.13 -6.37
C LYS A 33 3.11 -8.81 -5.27
N HIS A 34 1.84 -9.09 -5.52
CA HIS A 34 0.76 -9.03 -4.51
C HIS A 34 0.64 -7.65 -3.82
N ASN A 35 0.92 -6.59 -4.59
CA ASN A 35 0.91 -5.21 -4.13
C ASN A 35 1.79 -4.94 -2.90
N THR A 36 2.86 -5.72 -2.77
CA THR A 36 3.84 -5.56 -1.71
C THR A 36 5.08 -4.79 -2.17
N ARG A 37 5.88 -4.37 -1.20
CA ARG A 37 7.14 -3.63 -1.31
C ARG A 37 7.97 -3.82 -0.04
N GLY A 38 9.16 -3.25 -0.03
CA GLY A 38 10.11 -3.38 1.07
C GLY A 38 11.17 -4.43 0.76
N GLN A 39 12.16 -4.52 1.63
CA GLN A 39 13.32 -5.38 1.43
C GLN A 39 12.94 -6.86 1.27
N HIS A 40 11.93 -7.31 2.00
CA HIS A 40 11.42 -8.69 2.00
C HIS A 40 10.02 -8.76 1.40
N CYS A 41 9.55 -7.72 0.71
CA CYS A 41 8.16 -7.60 0.27
C CYS A 41 7.15 -7.60 1.44
N GLN A 42 7.53 -7.14 2.63
CA GLN A 42 6.72 -7.21 3.86
C GLN A 42 5.72 -6.08 4.06
N HIS A 43 5.76 -5.04 3.22
CA HIS A 43 4.92 -3.85 3.35
C HIS A 43 4.01 -3.72 2.14
N CYS A 44 2.83 -3.15 2.33
CA CYS A 44 1.97 -2.79 1.21
C CYS A 44 2.52 -1.58 0.45
N ARG A 45 2.31 -1.59 -0.87
CA ARG A 45 2.58 -0.44 -1.74
C ARG A 45 1.76 0.77 -1.30
N LEU A 46 2.21 1.95 -1.69
CA LEU A 46 1.41 3.16 -1.48
C LEU A 46 0.07 3.02 -2.23
N GLY A 47 -1.03 3.45 -1.61
CA GLY A 47 -2.38 3.18 -2.11
C GLY A 47 -2.93 1.81 -1.70
N TYR A 48 -2.22 1.05 -0.87
CA TYR A 48 -2.69 -0.21 -0.27
C TYR A 48 -2.46 -0.23 1.25
N TYR A 49 -3.31 -0.94 1.98
CA TYR A 49 -3.18 -1.17 3.42
C TYR A 49 -3.16 -2.67 3.75
N ARG A 50 -2.61 -3.02 4.93
CA ARG A 50 -2.42 -4.41 5.36
C ARG A 50 -3.75 -5.02 5.80
N ASN A 51 -4.10 -6.18 5.25
CA ASN A 51 -5.21 -7.00 5.76
C ASN A 51 -4.80 -7.75 7.03
N GLY A 52 -5.10 -7.21 8.21
CA GLY A 52 -4.71 -7.84 9.48
C GLY A 52 -5.22 -9.27 9.73
N SER A 53 -6.17 -9.76 8.92
CA SER A 53 -6.68 -11.14 9.00
C SER A 53 -5.97 -12.14 8.07
N ALA A 54 -5.08 -11.68 7.20
CA ALA A 54 -4.30 -12.52 6.29
C ALA A 54 -2.85 -12.67 6.77
N GLU A 55 -2.28 -13.85 6.54
CA GLU A 55 -0.85 -14.11 6.77
C GLU A 55 0.03 -13.26 5.83
N LEU A 56 1.30 -13.09 6.20
CA LEU A 56 2.21 -12.20 5.45
C LEU A 56 2.54 -12.70 4.05
N ASP A 57 2.41 -13.99 3.77
CA ASP A 57 2.70 -14.61 2.48
C ASP A 57 1.46 -14.76 1.56
N ASP A 58 0.28 -14.34 2.04
CA ASP A 58 -0.97 -14.37 1.29
C ASP A 58 -0.95 -13.41 0.08
N GLU A 59 -1.48 -13.84 -1.07
CA GLU A 59 -1.55 -13.00 -2.28
C GLU A 59 -2.45 -11.76 -2.12
N ASN A 60 -3.37 -11.79 -1.15
CA ASN A 60 -4.34 -10.74 -0.81
C ASN A 60 -4.00 -10.03 0.51
N VAL A 61 -2.75 -10.13 0.97
CA VAL A 61 -2.24 -9.47 2.18
C VAL A 61 -2.40 -7.94 2.15
N CYS A 62 -2.45 -7.35 0.95
CA CYS A 62 -2.58 -5.92 0.71
C CYS A 62 -3.88 -5.57 -0.03
N ILE A 63 -4.72 -4.77 0.63
CA ILE A 63 -6.01 -4.32 0.11
C ILE A 63 -5.87 -2.90 -0.43
N GLU A 64 -6.45 -2.64 -1.60
CA GLU A 64 -6.40 -1.33 -2.23
C GLU A 64 -7.21 -0.29 -1.44
N CYS A 65 -6.63 0.90 -1.27
CA CYS A 65 -7.25 2.00 -0.55
C CYS A 65 -8.51 2.52 -1.25
N ASN A 66 -8.55 2.57 -2.59
CA ASN A 66 -9.69 3.07 -3.37
C ASN A 66 -10.17 4.48 -2.95
N CYS A 67 -9.24 5.38 -2.60
CA CYS A 67 -9.57 6.76 -2.28
C CYS A 67 -10.06 7.50 -3.52
N ASN A 68 -11.19 8.22 -3.40
CA ASN A 68 -11.75 9.01 -4.48
C ASN A 68 -10.76 10.10 -4.91
N GLN A 69 -10.35 10.11 -6.17
CA GLN A 69 -9.31 11.02 -6.68
C GLN A 69 -9.67 12.51 -6.55
N ILE A 70 -10.96 12.84 -6.55
CA ILE A 70 -11.46 14.21 -6.46
C ILE A 70 -11.72 14.58 -5.00
N GLY A 71 -12.37 13.69 -4.23
CA GLY A 71 -12.74 13.95 -2.85
C GLY A 71 -11.60 13.75 -1.84
N SER A 72 -10.51 13.07 -2.21
CA SER A 72 -9.37 12.81 -1.34
C SER A 72 -8.19 13.74 -1.61
N VAL A 73 -7.36 13.97 -0.60
CA VAL A 73 -6.10 14.71 -0.73
C VAL A 73 -5.10 13.94 -1.58
N HIS A 74 -5.04 12.62 -1.40
CA HIS A 74 -4.18 11.69 -2.12
C HIS A 74 -4.82 10.29 -2.19
N ASP A 75 -4.18 9.37 -2.92
CA ASP A 75 -4.59 7.98 -3.12
C ASP A 75 -4.29 7.04 -1.93
N ARG A 76 -3.63 7.53 -0.88
CA ARG A 76 -3.23 6.75 0.30
C ARG A 76 -4.32 6.75 1.38
N CYS A 77 -4.38 5.66 2.12
CA CYS A 77 -5.23 5.48 3.29
C CYS A 77 -4.40 5.08 4.51
N ASN A 78 -5.00 5.17 5.69
CA ASN A 78 -4.40 4.68 6.92
C ASN A 78 -4.44 3.14 7.01
N GLU A 79 -3.96 2.59 8.12
CA GLU A 79 -3.91 1.13 8.36
C GLU A 79 -5.29 0.45 8.38
N THR A 80 -6.37 1.22 8.56
CA THR A 80 -7.76 0.70 8.55
C THR A 80 -8.46 0.91 7.21
N GLY A 81 -7.79 1.47 6.20
CA GLY A 81 -8.36 1.70 4.89
C GLY A 81 -9.10 3.04 4.72
N PHE A 82 -9.03 3.95 5.69
CA PHE A 82 -9.66 5.27 5.62
C PHE A 82 -8.77 6.30 4.92
N CYS A 83 -9.36 7.03 3.99
CA CYS A 83 -8.70 8.06 3.18
C CYS A 83 -8.74 9.44 3.86
N GLU A 84 -7.78 10.28 3.51
CA GLU A 84 -7.79 11.69 3.92
C GLU A 84 -8.65 12.50 2.97
N CYS A 85 -9.81 12.95 3.44
CA CYS A 85 -10.78 13.69 2.64
C CYS A 85 -10.47 15.18 2.57
N ARG A 86 -10.74 15.78 1.41
CA ARG A 86 -10.76 17.23 1.22
C ARG A 86 -11.95 17.84 1.94
N GLU A 87 -11.90 19.16 2.11
CA GLU A 87 -13.01 19.92 2.69
C GLU A 87 -14.33 19.63 1.93
N GLY A 88 -15.40 19.38 2.69
CA GLY A 88 -16.72 19.08 2.15
C GLY A 88 -16.93 17.60 1.77
N ALA A 89 -15.88 16.81 1.55
CA ALA A 89 -15.97 15.38 1.27
C ALA A 89 -16.01 14.54 2.56
N ALA A 90 -16.63 13.37 2.48
CA ALA A 90 -16.88 12.48 3.61
C ALA A 90 -16.91 11.01 3.19
N GLY A 91 -16.99 10.13 4.19
CA GLY A 91 -16.98 8.68 4.00
C GLY A 91 -15.57 8.09 4.03
N PRO A 92 -15.43 6.75 4.15
CA PRO A 92 -14.12 6.10 4.24
C PRO A 92 -13.24 6.29 3.00
N LYS A 93 -13.87 6.50 1.84
CA LYS A 93 -13.22 6.64 0.53
C LYS A 93 -13.36 8.06 -0.05
N CYS A 94 -13.91 9.00 0.72
CA CYS A 94 -14.15 10.38 0.30
C CYS A 94 -15.01 10.48 -0.97
N ASP A 95 -15.94 9.55 -1.13
CA ASP A 95 -16.86 9.41 -2.24
C ASP A 95 -18.24 10.03 -1.98
N ASP A 96 -18.47 10.48 -0.74
CA ASP A 96 -19.66 11.22 -0.33
C ASP A 96 -19.33 12.69 0.00
N CYS A 97 -20.37 13.51 0.07
CA CYS A 97 -20.28 14.87 0.57
C CYS A 97 -20.89 14.99 1.96
N LEU A 98 -20.42 15.97 2.75
CA LEU A 98 -21.06 16.36 4.01
C LEU A 98 -22.52 16.82 3.75
N PRO A 99 -23.43 16.75 4.74
CA PRO A 99 -24.87 16.98 4.54
C PRO A 99 -25.29 18.33 3.93
N THR A 100 -24.40 19.32 3.88
CA THR A 100 -24.64 20.67 3.32
C THR A 100 -23.93 20.91 1.98
N HIS A 101 -23.33 19.87 1.41
CA HIS A 101 -22.55 19.94 0.18
C HIS A 101 -23.16 19.03 -0.88
N TYR A 102 -22.94 19.35 -2.15
CA TYR A 102 -23.37 18.54 -3.29
C TYR A 102 -22.17 18.18 -4.19
N TRP A 103 -22.27 17.05 -4.88
CA TRP A 103 -21.21 16.56 -5.75
C TRP A 103 -21.25 17.23 -7.13
N ARG A 104 -20.18 17.95 -7.48
CA ARG A 104 -19.97 18.57 -8.79
C ARG A 104 -18.49 18.58 -9.17
N GLN A 105 -17.93 17.41 -9.49
CA GLN A 105 -16.46 17.24 -9.62
C GLN A 105 -15.74 17.71 -8.34
N GLY A 106 -16.27 17.30 -7.19
CA GLY A 106 -15.86 17.74 -5.86
C GLY A 106 -17.08 18.12 -5.01
N CYS A 107 -16.88 18.30 -3.72
CA CYS A 107 -17.95 18.70 -2.81
C CYS A 107 -17.95 20.21 -2.61
N TYR A 108 -19.07 20.84 -2.96
CA TYR A 108 -19.26 22.29 -2.82
C TYR A 108 -20.49 22.57 -1.97
N ARG A 109 -20.42 23.60 -1.13
CA ARG A 109 -21.57 24.10 -0.38
C ARG A 109 -22.51 24.85 -1.34
N GLU A 110 -23.82 24.72 -1.11
CA GLU A 110 -24.82 25.60 -1.76
C GLU A 110 -24.62 27.08 -1.40
#